data_AF-A0A9D5SUM1-F1
#
_entry.id   AF-A0A9D5SUM1-F1
#
_cell.length_a   1.000
_cell.length_b   1.000
_cell.length_c   1.000
_cell.angle_alpha   90.00
_cell.angle_beta   90.00
_cell.angle_gamma   90.00
#
_symmetry.space_group_name_H-M   'P 1'
#
loop_
_entity.id
_entity.type
_entity.pdbx_description
1 polymer ?
#
loop_
_entity_poly.entity_id
_entity_poly.type
_entity_poly.pdbx_seq_one_letter_code
_entity_poly.pdbx_strand_id
1 'polypeptide(L)'
;MDKHILYSKASAAIISVALTITLLIGWFPTLCIGWIPIMCYAENAPEPDVPLITYGEFPFTAVYEVDGKEYTIEDIAICEYAGSRWNEGDGKKHRIWEMRFESGPYIALCPIDPSEFVGADEAYVALNVGYSAGQLMGDSESNKYKDAFLYLQLGHNGYGSRSSEEIYESYGAKLISFELHAQPIENTFVPAE
;
A
#
# COMPACT_ATOMS: atom_id res chain seq x y z
N MET A 1 49.68 16.62 35.93
CA MET A 1 48.26 16.31 35.68
C MET A 1 47.71 15.64 36.92
N ASP A 2 46.66 16.21 37.51
CA ASP A 2 46.21 15.86 38.86
C ASP A 2 45.52 14.48 38.88
N LYS A 3 46.03 13.57 39.71
CA LYS A 3 45.53 12.18 39.79
C LYS A 3 44.04 12.15 40.15
N HIS A 4 43.56 13.11 40.94
CA HIS A 4 42.16 13.24 41.31
C HIS A 4 41.23 13.45 40.10
N ILE A 5 41.67 14.23 39.11
CA ILE A 5 40.88 14.49 37.89
C ILE A 5 40.83 13.24 36.99
N LEU A 6 41.90 12.45 36.94
CA LEU A 6 41.93 11.20 36.20
C LEU A 6 40.99 10.15 36.80
N TYR A 7 41.01 9.99 38.13
CA TYR A 7 40.12 9.05 38.84
C TYR A 7 38.64 9.42 38.67
N SER A 8 38.29 10.71 38.76
CA SER A 8 36.90 11.17 38.55
C SER A 8 36.36 10.83 37.16
N LYS A 9 37.16 11.03 36.10
CA LYS A 9 36.75 10.72 34.72
C LYS A 9 36.64 9.22 34.46
N ALA A 10 37.56 8.42 34.99
CA ALA A 10 37.52 6.96 34.86
C ALA A 10 36.29 6.36 35.57
N SER A 11 35.95 6.84 36.77
CA SER A 11 34.76 6.41 37.51
C SER A 11 33.46 6.76 36.78
N ALA A 12 33.37 7.97 36.21
CA ALA A 12 32.20 8.37 35.41
C ALA A 12 32.03 7.52 34.14
N ALA A 13 33.14 7.16 33.47
CA ALA A 13 33.11 6.28 32.31
C ALA A 13 32.65 4.86 32.68
N ILE A 14 33.12 4.30 33.79
CA ILE A 14 32.71 2.96 34.26
C ILE A 14 31.23 2.94 34.62
N ILE A 15 30.73 3.96 35.33
CA ILE A 15 29.32 4.08 35.68
C ILE A 15 28.45 4.21 34.43
N SER A 16 28.87 5.02 33.46
CA SER A 16 28.19 5.17 32.17
C SER A 16 28.09 3.83 31.44
N VAL A 17 29.21 3.11 31.30
CA VAL A 17 29.25 1.79 30.65
C VAL A 17 28.37 0.77 31.38
N ALA A 18 28.40 0.72 32.71
CA ALA A 18 27.56 -0.19 33.49
C ALA A 18 26.06 0.11 33.32
N LEU A 19 25.68 1.40 33.28
CA LEU A 19 24.31 1.83 32.98
C LEU A 19 23.90 1.46 31.55
N THR A 20 24.77 1.68 30.56
CA THR A 20 24.51 1.27 29.17
C THR A 20 24.31 -0.23 29.06
N ILE A 21 25.17 -1.04 29.68
CA ILE A 21 25.04 -2.50 29.70
C ILE A 21 23.73 -2.93 30.39
N THR A 22 23.37 -2.29 31.51
CA THR A 22 22.12 -2.61 32.22
C THR A 22 20.89 -2.26 31.39
N LEU A 23 20.90 -1.15 30.66
CA LEU A 23 19.82 -0.77 29.76
C LEU A 23 19.73 -1.70 28.53
N LEU A 24 20.88 -2.07 27.95
CA LEU A 24 20.93 -2.94 26.79
C LEU A 24 20.62 -4.40 27.12
N ILE A 25 21.00 -4.91 28.29
CA ILE A 25 20.78 -6.32 28.67
C ILE A 25 19.49 -6.48 29.49
N GLY A 26 19.12 -5.48 30.28
CA GLY A 26 17.90 -5.54 31.09
C GLY A 26 16.65 -5.12 30.32
N TRP A 27 16.70 -3.97 29.66
CA TRP A 27 15.52 -3.34 29.06
C TRP A 27 15.24 -3.80 27.62
N PHE A 28 16.30 -4.01 26.83
CA PHE A 28 16.13 -4.44 25.44
C PHE A 28 15.47 -5.82 25.32
N PRO A 29 15.84 -6.86 26.10
CA PRO A 29 15.16 -8.15 26.00
C PRO A 29 13.70 -8.08 26.47
N THR A 30 13.37 -7.25 27.46
CA THR A 30 11.96 -7.08 27.87
C THR A 30 11.11 -6.41 26.78
N LEU A 31 11.70 -5.50 26.00
CA LEU A 31 11.04 -4.94 24.82
C LEU A 31 10.86 -6.02 23.74
N CYS A 32 11.89 -6.81 23.44
CA CYS A 32 11.83 -7.87 22.43
C CYS A 32 10.93 -9.05 22.82
N ILE A 33 10.85 -9.42 24.11
CA ILE A 33 10.01 -10.52 24.62
C ILE A 33 8.53 -10.27 24.35
N GLY A 34 8.07 -9.01 24.33
CA GLY A 34 6.68 -8.68 23.96
C GLY A 34 6.34 -9.02 22.51
N TRP A 35 7.32 -8.93 21.60
CA TRP A 35 7.13 -9.19 20.16
C TRP A 35 7.15 -10.67 19.81
N ILE A 36 7.86 -11.51 20.58
CA ILE A 36 7.96 -12.96 20.28
C ILE A 36 6.56 -13.62 20.27
N PRO A 37 5.69 -13.45 21.29
CA PRO A 37 4.33 -13.98 21.27
C PRO A 37 3.49 -13.47 20.09
N ILE A 38 3.68 -12.21 19.69
CA ILE A 38 2.96 -11.59 18.56
C ILE A 38 3.39 -12.27 17.26
N MET A 39 4.69 -12.42 17.03
CA MET A 39 5.22 -13.09 15.83
C MET A 39 4.80 -14.57 15.77
N CYS A 40 4.86 -15.29 16.90
CA CYS A 40 4.38 -16.66 16.97
C CYS A 40 2.88 -16.75 16.70
N TYR A 41 2.08 -15.82 17.23
CA TYR A 41 0.65 -15.79 16.96
C TYR A 41 0.35 -15.47 15.49
N ALA A 42 1.07 -14.51 14.89
CA ALA A 42 0.94 -14.14 13.49
C ALA A 42 1.22 -15.31 12.55
N GLU A 43 2.27 -16.10 12.82
CA GLU A 43 2.64 -17.27 12.03
C GLU A 43 1.58 -18.38 12.11
N ASN A 44 1.06 -18.63 13.33
CA ASN A 44 0.08 -19.69 13.61
C ASN A 44 -1.38 -19.25 13.46
N ALA A 45 -1.64 -18.00 13.06
CA ALA A 45 -3.00 -17.53 12.82
C ALA A 45 -3.65 -18.38 11.71
N PRO A 46 -4.93 -18.76 11.85
CA PRO A 46 -5.64 -19.55 10.86
C PRO A 46 -5.56 -18.91 9.48
N GLU A 47 -5.29 -19.72 8.46
CA GLU A 47 -5.34 -19.27 7.07
C GLU A 47 -6.80 -19.00 6.66
N PRO A 48 -7.06 -17.95 5.89
CA PRO A 48 -8.37 -17.75 5.29
C PRO A 48 -8.60 -18.82 4.20
N ASP A 49 -9.87 -19.05 3.87
CA ASP A 49 -10.24 -19.89 2.74
C ASP A 49 -9.57 -19.37 1.45
N VAL A 50 -9.04 -20.29 0.63
CA VAL A 50 -8.28 -20.03 -0.60
C VAL A 50 -9.25 -19.99 -1.79
N PRO A 51 -9.09 -19.04 -2.72
CA PRO A 51 -9.93 -18.96 -3.92
C PRO A 51 -9.65 -20.12 -4.90
N LEU A 52 -10.71 -20.64 -5.54
CA LEU A 52 -10.56 -21.57 -6.66
C LEU A 52 -10.06 -20.89 -7.93
N ILE A 53 -10.49 -19.65 -8.17
CA ILE A 53 -10.04 -18.84 -9.32
C ILE A 53 -9.02 -17.83 -8.79
N THR A 54 -7.76 -17.96 -9.20
CA THR A 54 -6.63 -17.14 -8.71
C THR A 54 -6.22 -16.03 -9.68
N TYR A 55 -6.84 -15.95 -10.86
CA TYR A 55 -6.46 -15.06 -11.95
C TYR A 55 -7.69 -14.55 -12.70
N GLY A 56 -7.70 -13.26 -13.04
CA GLY A 56 -8.75 -12.66 -13.86
C GLY A 56 -8.28 -11.41 -14.61
N GLU A 57 -8.79 -11.22 -15.81
CA GLU A 57 -8.57 -10.04 -16.65
C GLU A 57 -9.88 -9.28 -16.81
N PHE A 58 -9.84 -7.98 -16.59
CA PHE A 58 -11.01 -7.11 -16.63
C PHE A 58 -10.73 -5.91 -17.54
N PRO A 59 -11.08 -6.01 -18.83
CA PRO A 59 -10.95 -4.90 -19.77
C PRO A 59 -11.84 -3.74 -19.33
N PHE A 60 -11.37 -2.51 -19.51
CA PHE A 60 -12.13 -1.31 -19.21
C PHE A 60 -11.85 -0.19 -20.23
N THR A 61 -12.77 0.78 -20.27
CA THR A 61 -12.58 2.05 -20.97
C THR A 61 -12.78 3.19 -19.99
N ALA A 62 -11.88 4.17 -20.03
CA ALA A 62 -12.06 5.42 -19.30
C ALA A 62 -12.01 6.60 -20.27
N VAL A 63 -12.94 7.54 -20.10
CA VAL A 63 -12.96 8.81 -20.80
C VAL A 63 -12.63 9.89 -19.79
N TYR A 64 -11.64 10.71 -20.09
CA TYR A 64 -11.18 11.78 -19.20
C TYR A 64 -10.93 13.06 -19.99
N GLU A 65 -10.99 14.19 -19.29
CA GLU A 65 -10.70 15.50 -19.85
C GLU A 65 -9.44 16.06 -19.19
N VAL A 66 -8.58 16.71 -19.98
CA VAL A 66 -7.46 17.56 -19.51
C VAL A 66 -7.46 18.84 -20.32
N ASP A 67 -7.47 19.99 -19.64
CA ASP A 67 -7.50 21.33 -20.26
C ASP A 67 -8.61 21.50 -21.32
N GLY A 68 -9.80 20.96 -21.04
CA GLY A 68 -10.96 21.04 -21.94
C GLY A 68 -10.90 20.11 -23.15
N LYS A 69 -9.91 19.22 -23.24
CA LYS A 69 -9.80 18.20 -24.30
C LYS A 69 -10.11 16.82 -23.74
N GLU A 70 -10.97 16.08 -24.45
CA GLU A 70 -11.36 14.73 -24.10
C GLU A 70 -10.37 13.70 -24.68
N TYR A 71 -10.07 12.69 -23.88
CA TYR A 71 -9.20 11.57 -24.20
C TYR A 71 -9.88 10.26 -23.79
N THR A 72 -9.57 9.18 -24.50
CA THR A 72 -10.08 7.84 -24.21
C THR A 72 -8.91 6.89 -24.03
N ILE A 73 -8.96 6.08 -22.98
CA ILE A 73 -8.03 4.98 -22.74
C ILE A 73 -8.80 3.65 -22.66
N GLU A 74 -8.21 2.62 -23.25
CA GLU A 74 -8.63 1.24 -23.15
C GLU A 74 -7.46 0.44 -22.58
N ASP A 75 -7.71 -0.34 -21.53
CA ASP A 75 -6.68 -1.15 -20.86
C ASP A 75 -7.35 -2.35 -20.15
N ILE A 76 -6.54 -3.23 -19.58
CA ILE A 76 -6.96 -4.43 -18.86
C ILE A 76 -6.43 -4.37 -17.43
N ALA A 77 -7.34 -4.42 -16.46
CA ALA A 77 -6.98 -4.67 -15.07
C ALA A 77 -6.77 -6.18 -14.86
N ILE A 78 -5.56 -6.57 -14.50
CA ILE A 78 -5.16 -7.96 -14.27
C ILE A 78 -5.08 -8.18 -12.76
N CYS A 79 -5.87 -9.13 -12.27
CA CYS A 79 -5.99 -9.44 -10.84
C CYS A 79 -5.44 -10.82 -10.55
N GLU A 80 -4.57 -10.92 -9.55
CA GLU A 80 -3.87 -12.16 -9.19
C GLU A 80 -3.93 -12.40 -7.68
N TYR A 81 -4.17 -13.65 -7.26
CA TYR A 81 -4.11 -14.03 -5.85
C TYR A 81 -2.65 -14.14 -5.40
N ALA A 82 -2.27 -13.36 -4.38
CA ALA A 82 -0.91 -13.26 -3.88
C ALA A 82 -0.72 -13.97 -2.52
N GLY A 83 -1.72 -14.72 -2.05
CA GLY A 83 -1.67 -15.46 -0.78
C GLY A 83 -2.43 -14.78 0.35
N SER A 84 -1.92 -14.89 1.56
CA SER A 84 -2.50 -14.29 2.76
C SER A 84 -1.48 -13.44 3.52
N ARG A 85 -1.94 -12.44 4.26
CA ARG A 85 -1.08 -11.63 5.13
C ARG A 85 -1.77 -11.36 6.45
N TRP A 86 -0.99 -11.45 7.53
CA TRP A 86 -1.43 -11.08 8.85
C TRP A 86 -1.63 -9.57 8.99
N ASN A 87 -2.78 -9.17 9.52
CA ASN A 87 -3.13 -7.79 9.82
C ASN A 87 -3.01 -7.56 11.33
N GLU A 88 -2.07 -6.70 11.72
CA GLU A 88 -1.83 -6.32 13.12
C GLU A 88 -3.05 -5.68 13.80
N GLY A 89 -3.91 -5.01 13.03
CA GLY A 89 -5.06 -4.27 13.56
C GLY A 89 -6.17 -5.16 14.11
N ASP A 90 -6.38 -6.35 13.52
CA ASP A 90 -7.40 -7.30 13.96
C ASP A 90 -6.86 -8.69 14.34
N GLY A 91 -5.56 -8.89 14.17
CA GLY A 91 -4.86 -10.12 14.52
C GLY A 91 -5.19 -11.30 13.61
N LYS A 92 -5.77 -11.10 12.43
CA LYS A 92 -6.14 -12.18 11.50
C LYS A 92 -5.31 -12.16 10.22
N LYS A 93 -5.22 -13.31 9.56
CA LYS A 93 -4.73 -13.37 8.17
C LYS A 93 -5.89 -13.06 7.22
N HIS A 94 -5.62 -12.19 6.25
CA HIS A 94 -6.57 -11.80 5.20
C HIS A 94 -6.02 -12.23 3.85
N ARG A 95 -6.90 -12.55 2.91
CA ARG A 95 -6.52 -12.81 1.51
C ARG A 95 -5.93 -11.55 0.89
N ILE A 96 -4.86 -11.72 0.13
CA ILE A 96 -4.18 -10.66 -0.58
C ILE A 96 -4.35 -10.88 -2.07
N TRP A 97 -4.81 -9.81 -2.71
CA TRP A 97 -5.00 -9.73 -4.14
C TRP A 97 -4.17 -8.58 -4.68
N GLU A 98 -3.46 -8.83 -5.76
CA GLU A 98 -2.68 -7.81 -6.46
C GLU A 98 -3.41 -7.40 -7.76
N MET A 99 -3.36 -6.12 -8.06
CA MET A 99 -3.84 -5.55 -9.32
C MET A 99 -2.67 -4.94 -10.06
N ARG A 100 -2.57 -5.23 -11.35
CA ARG A 100 -1.70 -4.52 -12.29
C ARG A 100 -2.47 -4.21 -13.56
N PHE A 101 -1.95 -3.29 -14.37
CA PHE A 101 -2.53 -2.97 -15.67
C PHE A 101 -1.67 -3.53 -16.79
N GLU A 102 -2.27 -3.80 -17.96
CA GLU A 102 -1.50 -4.26 -19.12
C GLU A 102 -0.51 -3.17 -19.57
N SER A 103 -0.89 -1.89 -19.47
CA SER A 103 0.01 -0.77 -19.77
C SER A 103 1.13 -0.54 -18.75
N GLY A 104 1.02 -1.10 -17.54
CA GLY A 104 2.05 -0.95 -16.51
C GLY A 104 1.54 -0.90 -15.07
N PRO A 105 2.33 -0.32 -14.14
CA PRO A 105 2.02 -0.34 -12.71
C PRO A 105 0.85 0.58 -12.33
N TYR A 106 0.56 1.60 -13.14
CA TYR A 106 -0.54 2.54 -12.97
C TYR A 106 -0.90 3.17 -14.31
N ILE A 107 -2.10 3.73 -14.39
CA ILE A 107 -2.61 4.40 -15.58
C ILE A 107 -2.28 5.90 -15.51
N ALA A 108 -1.16 6.31 -16.13
CA ALA A 108 -0.76 7.71 -16.19
C ALA A 108 -1.57 8.47 -17.25
N LEU A 109 -2.23 9.57 -16.88
CA LEU A 109 -3.10 10.34 -17.77
C LEU A 109 -2.43 11.61 -18.30
N CYS A 110 -1.82 12.38 -17.41
CA CYS A 110 -1.03 13.56 -17.79
C CYS A 110 0.12 13.80 -16.82
N PRO A 111 1.30 14.21 -17.34
CA PRO A 111 2.44 14.57 -16.52
C PRO A 111 2.22 15.91 -15.80
N ILE A 112 2.75 16.02 -14.59
CA ILE A 112 2.79 17.23 -13.77
C ILE A 112 4.24 17.60 -13.53
N ASP A 113 4.53 18.88 -13.26
CA ASP A 113 5.84 19.31 -12.81
C ASP A 113 6.18 18.70 -11.43
N PRO A 114 7.16 17.78 -11.34
CA PRO A 114 7.50 17.14 -10.07
C PRO A 114 8.09 18.13 -9.06
N SER A 115 8.57 19.30 -9.48
CA SER A 115 9.10 20.33 -8.57
C SER A 115 8.05 20.93 -7.63
N GLU A 116 6.75 20.73 -7.91
CA GLU A 116 5.65 21.04 -6.99
C GLU A 116 5.69 20.16 -5.72
N PHE A 117 6.36 19.02 -5.76
CA PHE A 117 6.37 18.00 -4.71
C PHE A 117 7.79 17.72 -4.22
N VAL A 118 8.04 18.03 -2.94
CA VAL A 118 9.36 17.83 -2.33
C VAL A 118 9.73 16.34 -2.38
N GLY A 119 10.80 16.03 -3.10
CA GLY A 119 11.34 14.67 -3.21
C GLY A 119 10.66 13.79 -4.25
N ALA A 120 9.80 14.34 -5.11
CA ALA A 120 9.28 13.62 -6.27
C ALA A 120 10.23 13.78 -7.46
N ASP A 121 10.59 12.66 -8.10
CA ASP A 121 11.32 12.66 -9.38
C ASP A 121 10.36 12.70 -10.57
N GLU A 122 9.14 12.19 -10.40
CA GLU A 122 8.07 12.18 -11.40
C GLU A 122 6.72 12.41 -10.72
N ALA A 123 5.79 13.06 -11.42
CA ALA A 123 4.44 13.30 -10.94
C ALA A 123 3.43 13.20 -12.10
N TYR A 124 2.30 12.53 -11.86
CA TYR A 124 1.23 12.38 -12.85
C TYR A 124 -0.15 12.50 -12.19
N VAL A 125 -1.12 12.99 -12.95
CA VAL A 125 -2.52 12.59 -12.69
C VAL A 125 -2.67 11.16 -13.20
N ALA A 126 -3.17 10.28 -12.34
CA ALA A 126 -3.36 8.87 -12.64
C ALA A 126 -4.81 8.44 -12.39
N LEU A 127 -5.24 7.38 -13.08
CA LEU A 127 -6.56 6.77 -12.89
C LEU A 127 -6.50 5.66 -11.86
N ASN A 128 -7.38 5.73 -10.86
CA ASN A 128 -7.75 4.60 -10.03
C ASN A 128 -9.03 3.99 -10.60
N VAL A 129 -9.02 2.68 -10.89
CA VAL A 129 -10.16 1.98 -11.53
C VAL A 129 -11.36 1.75 -10.60
N GLY A 130 -11.32 2.20 -9.35
CA GLY A 130 -12.47 2.19 -8.44
C GLY A 130 -12.85 0.82 -7.89
N TYR A 131 -12.16 -0.25 -8.29
CA TYR A 131 -12.30 -1.59 -7.76
C TYR A 131 -10.97 -2.06 -7.17
N SER A 132 -11.00 -2.75 -6.03
CA SER A 132 -9.87 -3.57 -5.61
C SER A 132 -9.84 -4.88 -6.37
N ALA A 133 -8.67 -5.51 -6.48
CA ALA A 133 -8.55 -6.82 -7.12
C ALA A 133 -9.45 -7.85 -6.44
N GLY A 134 -9.52 -7.86 -5.11
CA GLY A 134 -10.41 -8.75 -4.37
C GLY A 134 -11.88 -8.60 -4.78
N GLN A 135 -12.37 -7.38 -4.99
CA GLN A 135 -13.76 -7.18 -5.41
C GLN A 135 -14.03 -7.77 -6.80
N LEU A 136 -13.13 -7.53 -7.76
CA LEU A 136 -13.24 -8.10 -9.11
C LEU A 136 -13.14 -9.63 -9.09
N MET A 137 -12.42 -10.18 -8.12
CA MET A 137 -12.23 -11.61 -7.92
C MET A 137 -13.28 -12.24 -6.98
N GLY A 138 -14.38 -11.56 -6.68
CA GLY A 138 -15.50 -12.10 -5.91
C GLY A 138 -15.27 -12.21 -4.40
N ASP A 139 -14.22 -11.58 -3.88
CA ASP A 139 -13.87 -11.63 -2.46
C ASP A 139 -14.65 -10.58 -1.65
N SER A 140 -15.61 -11.05 -0.86
CA SER A 140 -16.44 -10.18 -0.02
C SER A 140 -15.72 -9.53 1.16
N GLU A 141 -14.52 -10.01 1.52
CA GLU A 141 -13.69 -9.41 2.58
C GLU A 141 -12.94 -8.15 2.10
N SER A 142 -12.87 -7.95 0.79
CA SER A 142 -12.17 -6.80 0.23
C SER A 142 -12.93 -5.48 0.44
N ASN A 143 -12.17 -4.40 0.64
CA ASN A 143 -12.72 -3.05 0.75
C ASN A 143 -13.49 -2.69 -0.52
N LYS A 144 -14.71 -2.18 -0.35
CA LYS A 144 -15.56 -1.80 -1.46
C LYS A 144 -15.31 -0.36 -1.89
N TYR A 145 -14.42 -0.17 -2.86
CA TYR A 145 -14.45 1.02 -3.69
C TYR A 145 -15.47 0.77 -4.81
N LYS A 146 -16.24 1.79 -5.19
CA LYS A 146 -17.27 1.65 -6.23
C LYS A 146 -17.06 2.57 -7.42
N ASP A 147 -16.32 3.65 -7.22
CA ASP A 147 -16.22 4.71 -8.20
C ASP A 147 -14.75 4.88 -8.59
N ALA A 148 -14.48 4.82 -9.89
CA ALA A 148 -13.19 5.20 -10.43
C ALA A 148 -12.96 6.69 -10.21
N PHE A 149 -11.73 7.08 -9.96
CA PHE A 149 -11.38 8.47 -9.66
C PHE A 149 -9.96 8.80 -10.10
N LEU A 150 -9.67 10.08 -10.24
CA LEU A 150 -8.33 10.56 -10.51
C LEU A 150 -7.60 10.83 -9.20
N TYR A 151 -6.32 10.52 -9.17
CA TYR A 151 -5.44 10.80 -8.03
C TYR A 151 -4.06 11.26 -8.51
N LEU A 152 -3.25 11.76 -7.57
CA LEU A 152 -1.86 12.13 -7.86
C LEU A 152 -0.93 10.95 -7.59
N GLN A 153 -0.20 10.53 -8.62
CA GLN A 153 0.88 9.56 -8.51
C GLN A 153 2.22 10.32 -8.42
N LEU A 154 2.98 10.09 -7.35
CA LEU A 154 4.28 10.72 -7.08
C LEU A 154 5.38 9.66 -7.11
N GLY A 155 6.09 9.55 -8.23
CA GLY A 155 7.03 8.47 -8.50
C GLY A 155 6.36 7.09 -8.45
N HIS A 156 7.16 6.03 -8.21
CA HIS A 156 6.66 4.66 -8.25
C HIS A 156 5.79 4.27 -7.05
N ASN A 157 6.06 4.83 -5.85
CA ASN A 157 5.45 4.39 -4.59
C ASN A 157 4.70 5.49 -3.84
N GLY A 158 4.71 6.73 -4.33
CA GLY A 158 4.06 7.85 -3.66
C GLY A 158 2.69 8.12 -4.24
N TYR A 159 1.74 8.45 -3.37
CA TYR A 159 0.44 8.98 -3.75
C TYR A 159 0.23 10.33 -3.07
N GLY A 160 -0.33 11.29 -3.81
CA GLY A 160 -0.77 12.56 -3.27
C GLY A 160 -2.19 12.45 -2.73
N SER A 161 -2.43 13.04 -1.55
CA SER A 161 -3.78 13.19 -1.00
C SER A 161 -4.42 14.44 -1.60
N ARG A 162 -4.92 14.35 -2.84
CA ARG A 162 -5.81 15.39 -3.40
C ARG A 162 -7.14 14.79 -3.79
N SER A 163 -8.22 15.54 -3.57
CA SER A 163 -9.56 15.16 -4.04
C SER A 163 -9.66 15.34 -5.57
N SER A 164 -10.71 14.76 -6.17
CA SER A 164 -10.96 14.94 -7.60
C SER A 164 -11.21 16.41 -7.97
N GLU A 165 -11.84 17.18 -7.07
CA GLU A 165 -12.06 18.61 -7.23
C GLU A 165 -10.74 19.38 -7.25
N GLU A 166 -9.83 19.08 -6.30
CA GLU A 166 -8.52 19.74 -6.24
C GLU A 166 -7.67 19.42 -7.48
N ILE A 167 -7.79 18.20 -8.03
CA ILE A 167 -7.12 17.81 -9.29
C ILE A 167 -7.68 18.60 -10.46
N TYR A 168 -9.00 18.77 -10.55
CA TYR A 168 -9.62 19.58 -11.60
C TYR A 168 -9.21 21.05 -11.50
N GLU A 169 -9.27 21.64 -10.30
CA GLU A 169 -8.91 23.05 -10.09
C GLU A 169 -7.43 23.34 -10.40
N SER A 170 -6.54 22.39 -10.11
CA SER A 170 -5.09 22.59 -10.28
C SER A 170 -4.58 22.23 -11.66
N TYR A 171 -5.15 21.18 -12.28
CA TYR A 171 -4.59 20.55 -13.48
C TYR A 171 -5.60 20.46 -14.62
N GLY A 172 -6.80 21.01 -14.47
CA GLY A 172 -7.85 20.94 -15.49
C GLY A 172 -8.30 19.51 -15.81
N ALA A 173 -7.98 18.55 -14.94
CA ALA A 173 -8.17 17.14 -15.19
C ALA A 173 -9.41 16.59 -14.47
N LYS A 174 -10.27 15.86 -15.17
CA LYS A 174 -11.43 15.18 -14.59
C LYS A 174 -11.74 13.87 -15.30
N LEU A 175 -12.23 12.89 -14.55
CA LEU A 175 -12.79 11.68 -15.12
C LEU A 175 -14.22 11.97 -15.60
N ILE A 176 -14.52 11.66 -16.87
CA ILE A 176 -15.84 11.84 -17.47
C ILE A 176 -16.67 10.58 -17.30
N SER A 177 -16.10 9.42 -17.65
CA SER A 177 -16.74 8.13 -17.50
C SER A 177 -15.71 7.02 -17.32
N PHE A 178 -16.16 5.94 -16.68
CA PHE A 178 -15.42 4.71 -16.54
C PHE A 178 -16.40 3.55 -16.75
N GLU A 179 -16.02 2.62 -17.62
CA GLU A 179 -16.81 1.43 -17.94
C GLU A 179 -15.92 0.19 -17.85
N LEU A 180 -16.33 -0.74 -16.99
CA LEU A 180 -15.73 -2.06 -16.91
C LEU A 180 -16.49 -3.01 -17.84
N HIS A 181 -15.79 -3.64 -18.77
CA HIS A 181 -16.38 -4.51 -19.79
C HIS A 181 -16.61 -5.95 -19.33
N ALA A 182 -16.17 -6.26 -18.12
CA ALA A 182 -16.34 -7.56 -17.48
C ALA A 182 -17.07 -7.41 -16.14
N GLN A 183 -17.91 -8.38 -15.80
CA GLN A 183 -18.48 -8.45 -14.46
C GLN A 183 -17.44 -9.04 -13.50
N PRO A 184 -17.48 -8.68 -12.21
CA PRO A 184 -16.73 -9.39 -11.18
C PRO A 184 -16.98 -10.89 -11.24
N ILE A 185 -15.93 -11.67 -10.99
CA ILE A 185 -15.97 -13.14 -10.97
C ILE A 185 -16.76 -13.60 -9.74
N GLU A 186 -17.67 -14.56 -9.93
CA GLU A 186 -18.26 -15.33 -8.83
C GLU A 186 -17.28 -16.42 -8.39
N ASN A 187 -16.50 -16.14 -7.36
CA ASN A 187 -15.47 -17.05 -6.86
C ASN A 187 -15.98 -17.93 -5.72
N THR A 188 -15.37 -19.10 -5.57
CA THR A 188 -15.61 -20.00 -4.45
C THR A 188 -14.34 -20.11 -3.63
N PHE A 189 -14.50 -20.09 -2.31
CA PHE A 189 -13.40 -20.15 -1.36
C PHE A 189 -13.48 -21.46 -0.59
N VAL A 190 -12.37 -22.17 -0.48
CA VAL A 190 -12.26 -23.47 0.18
C VAL A 190 -11.20 -23.42 1.28
N PRO A 191 -11.32 -24.20 2.37
CA PRO A 191 -10.30 -24.21 3.42
C PRO A 191 -8.90 -24.50 2.87
N ALA A 192 -7.90 -23.78 3.37
CA ALA A 192 -6.49 -24.07 3.07
C ALA A 192 -6.13 -25.48 3.58
N GLU A 193 -5.47 -26.28 2.72
CA GLU A 193 -4.95 -27.61 3.09
C GLU A 193 -3.67 -27.54 3.94
#